data_AF-A0A3N9P306-F1
#
_entry.id   AF-A0A3N9P306-F1
#
_cell.length_a   1.000
_cell.length_b   1.000
_cell.length_c   1.000
_cell.angle_alpha   90.00
_cell.angle_beta   90.00
_cell.angle_gamma   90.00
#
_symmetry.space_group_name_H-M   'P 1'
#
loop_
_entity.id
_entity.type
_entity.pdbx_description
1 polymer ?
#
loop_
_entity_poly.entity_id
_entity_poly.type
_entity_poly.pdbx_seq_one_letter_code
_entity_poly.pdbx_strand_id
1 'polypeptide(L)'
;MSWSKLKQHLEGFLSPSLNGRVEYRAPGYRYLPDKSGICYFSVDKKNILNMSDKTSSIRWYQTELEVKNDPGIQIPISSDDIEAVRKGTKGPVPEDRLIVMARSRKSSEHAKELLSAQASLVKSNFIVVANKFLTTPVEESLESNDILLNILALVDRRVGKKRILNMSEKMMLKHPAVRYFYELRRGGV
;
A
#
# COMPACT_ATOMS: atom_id res chain seq x y z
N MET A 1 -8.35 20.54 -11.60
CA MET A 1 -7.07 21.30 -11.50
C MET A 1 -6.19 20.94 -12.70
N SER A 2 -5.42 21.88 -13.28
CA SER A 2 -4.45 21.54 -14.32
C SER A 2 -3.32 20.66 -13.75
N TRP A 3 -2.70 19.83 -14.61
CA TRP A 3 -1.61 18.93 -14.19
C TRP A 3 -0.45 19.69 -13.51
N SER A 4 -0.01 20.81 -14.09
CA SER A 4 1.11 21.59 -13.56
C SER A 4 0.84 22.10 -12.14
N LYS A 5 -0.39 22.57 -11.87
CA LYS A 5 -0.78 23.05 -10.54
C LYS A 5 -0.90 21.92 -9.53
N LEU A 6 -1.47 20.77 -9.96
CA LEU A 6 -1.54 19.57 -9.13
C LEU A 6 -0.15 19.07 -8.74
N LYS A 7 0.75 18.94 -9.73
CA LYS A 7 2.15 18.57 -9.53
C LYS A 7 2.84 19.50 -8.54
N GLN A 8 2.73 20.81 -8.74
CA GLN A 8 3.33 21.80 -7.84
C GLN A 8 2.81 21.66 -6.39
N HIS A 9 1.50 21.43 -6.21
CA HIS A 9 0.94 21.19 -4.88
C HIS A 9 1.51 19.93 -4.24
N LEU A 10 1.51 18.80 -4.96
CA LEU A 10 2.03 17.53 -4.46
C LEU A 10 3.53 17.61 -4.11
N GLU A 11 4.33 18.24 -4.97
CA GLU A 11 5.77 18.45 -4.73
C GLU A 11 6.03 19.38 -3.55
N GLY A 12 5.19 20.40 -3.34
CA GLY A 12 5.28 21.28 -2.18
C GLY A 12 5.02 20.58 -0.84
N PHE A 13 4.32 19.44 -0.86
CA PHE A 13 4.09 18.59 0.31
C PHE A 13 5.09 17.44 0.45
N LEU A 14 6.02 17.23 -0.48
CA LEU A 14 7.00 16.15 -0.33
C LEU A 14 7.86 16.35 0.92
N SER A 15 8.12 15.24 1.61
CA SER A 15 9.06 15.22 2.72
C SER A 15 10.45 15.66 2.27
N PRO A 16 11.18 16.47 3.07
CA PRO A 16 12.54 16.89 2.75
C PRO A 16 13.49 15.73 2.42
N SER A 17 13.32 14.56 3.05
CA SER A 17 14.16 13.38 2.80
C SER A 17 13.93 12.73 1.43
N LEU A 18 12.86 13.12 0.73
CA LEU A 18 12.47 12.57 -0.56
C LEU A 18 12.66 13.57 -1.71
N ASN A 19 13.05 14.80 -1.41
CA ASN A 19 13.33 15.82 -2.41
C ASN A 19 14.44 15.35 -3.37
N GLY A 20 14.15 15.38 -4.67
CA GLY A 20 15.07 14.90 -5.71
C GLY A 20 15.11 13.38 -5.90
N ARG A 21 14.50 12.60 -5.00
CA ARG A 21 14.31 11.15 -5.16
C ARG A 21 12.93 10.83 -5.72
N VAL A 22 11.89 11.43 -5.14
CA VAL A 22 10.50 11.25 -5.55
C VAL A 22 10.09 12.37 -6.50
N GLU A 23 9.54 12.01 -7.65
CA GLU A 23 9.03 12.96 -8.64
C GLU A 23 7.67 12.53 -9.19
N TYR A 24 6.83 13.52 -9.47
CA TYR A 24 5.56 13.31 -10.15
C TYR A 24 5.68 13.62 -11.65
N ARG A 25 5.43 12.64 -12.52
CA ARG A 25 5.63 12.76 -13.98
C ARG A 25 4.34 12.51 -14.75
N ALA A 26 4.00 13.39 -15.69
CA ALA A 26 2.94 13.08 -16.64
C ALA A 26 3.35 11.88 -17.50
N PRO A 27 2.43 10.98 -17.89
CA PRO A 27 2.73 10.02 -18.94
C PRO A 27 3.13 10.81 -20.18
N GLY A 28 4.35 10.60 -20.66
CA GLY A 28 4.73 11.11 -21.98
C GLY A 28 3.74 10.59 -23.01
N TYR A 29 3.35 11.45 -23.96
CA TYR A 29 2.39 11.27 -25.05
C TYR A 29 2.63 10.06 -26.01
N ARG A 30 3.39 9.04 -25.63
CA ARG A 30 3.60 7.83 -26.44
C ARG A 30 2.68 6.71 -25.94
N TYR A 31 1.43 6.81 -26.40
CA TYR A 31 0.34 5.86 -26.21
C TYR A 31 0.71 4.48 -26.75
N LEU A 32 0.49 3.45 -25.93
CA LEU A 32 0.28 2.08 -26.38
C LEU A 32 -1.10 1.63 -25.86
N PRO A 33 -1.96 0.99 -26.68
CA PRO A 33 -3.38 0.81 -26.38
C PRO A 33 -3.71 -0.15 -25.22
N ASP A 34 -2.72 -0.88 -24.69
CA ASP A 34 -2.89 -1.94 -23.68
C ASP A 34 -2.33 -1.60 -22.28
N LYS A 35 -1.97 -0.35 -21.99
CA LYS A 35 -1.24 -0.02 -20.75
C LYS A 35 -2.14 0.37 -19.59
N SER A 36 -2.58 -0.63 -18.83
CA SER A 36 -2.86 -0.45 -17.41
C SER A 36 -1.63 0.16 -16.69
N GLY A 37 -1.84 1.09 -15.76
CA GLY A 37 -0.76 1.67 -14.95
C GLY A 37 -0.12 2.95 -15.49
N ILE A 38 -0.93 3.97 -15.81
CA ILE A 38 -0.45 5.37 -15.91
C ILE A 38 -0.01 5.83 -14.51
N CYS A 39 1.18 5.43 -14.11
CA CYS A 39 1.75 5.87 -12.84
C CYS A 39 2.45 7.21 -13.05
N TYR A 40 1.90 8.23 -12.40
CA TYR A 40 2.52 9.55 -12.37
C TYR A 40 3.65 9.65 -11.33
N PHE A 41 4.17 8.52 -10.85
CA PHE A 41 5.08 8.46 -9.71
C PHE A 41 6.40 7.83 -10.14
N SER A 42 7.52 8.47 -9.81
CA SER A 42 8.84 7.90 -10.01
C SER A 42 9.71 8.07 -8.79
N VAL A 43 10.59 7.09 -8.56
CA VAL A 43 11.60 7.09 -7.51
C VAL A 43 12.95 6.86 -8.17
N ASP A 44 13.90 7.76 -7.92
CA ASP A 44 15.24 7.74 -8.51
C ASP A 44 15.19 7.58 -10.05
N LYS A 45 14.25 8.33 -10.66
CA LYS A 45 13.94 8.35 -12.10
C LYS A 45 13.32 7.06 -12.68
N LYS A 46 13.00 6.06 -11.86
CA LYS A 46 12.37 4.80 -12.27
C LYS A 46 10.86 4.79 -11.96
N ASN A 47 10.05 4.19 -12.83
CA ASN A 47 8.63 3.96 -12.58
C ASN A 47 8.44 2.68 -11.77
N ILE A 48 8.48 2.80 -10.45
CA ILE A 48 8.47 1.64 -9.54
C ILE A 48 7.11 0.95 -9.41
N LEU A 49 6.00 1.64 -9.72
CA LEU A 49 4.64 1.09 -9.63
C LEU A 49 4.20 0.37 -10.92
N ASN A 50 5.12 0.17 -11.87
CA ASN A 50 4.86 -0.64 -13.04
C ASN A 50 4.80 -2.13 -12.65
N MET A 51 3.61 -2.71 -12.63
CA MET A 51 3.40 -4.12 -12.26
C MET A 51 4.05 -5.12 -13.22
N SER A 52 4.37 -4.70 -14.45
CA SER A 52 5.07 -5.54 -15.44
C SER A 52 6.59 -5.46 -15.32
N ASP A 53 7.12 -4.56 -14.48
CA ASP A 53 8.56 -4.37 -14.31
C ASP A 53 9.12 -5.41 -13.33
N LYS A 54 9.76 -6.45 -13.88
CA LYS A 54 10.43 -7.50 -13.11
C LYS A 54 11.71 -7.03 -12.41
N THR A 55 12.20 -5.83 -12.72
CA THR A 55 13.38 -5.24 -12.06
C THR A 55 13.03 -4.44 -10.81
N SER A 56 11.73 -4.20 -10.57
CA SER A 56 11.24 -3.54 -9.36
C SER A 56 11.35 -4.47 -8.16
N SER A 57 11.69 -3.91 -7.00
CA SER A 57 11.69 -4.64 -5.72
C SER A 57 10.30 -4.80 -5.12
N ILE A 58 9.27 -4.21 -5.73
CA ILE A 58 7.89 -4.35 -5.29
C ILE A 58 7.33 -5.69 -5.77
N ARG A 59 6.95 -6.54 -4.81
CA ARG A 59 6.21 -7.77 -5.08
C ARG A 59 4.75 -7.45 -5.42
N TRP A 60 4.28 -7.97 -6.54
CA TRP A 60 2.87 -7.95 -6.96
C TRP A 60 2.32 -9.36 -6.87
N TYR A 61 1.07 -9.49 -6.42
CA TYR A 61 0.44 -10.80 -6.20
C TYR A 61 -0.52 -11.15 -7.32
N GLN A 62 -0.54 -12.42 -7.72
CA GLN A 62 -1.50 -12.96 -8.69
C GLN A 62 -2.62 -13.74 -7.99
N THR A 63 -2.33 -14.36 -6.85
CA THR A 63 -3.27 -15.23 -6.13
C THR A 63 -3.26 -14.96 -4.64
N GLU A 64 -4.36 -15.33 -3.95
CA GLU A 64 -4.41 -15.24 -2.49
C GLU A 64 -3.32 -16.13 -1.86
N LEU A 65 -3.00 -17.27 -2.49
CA LEU A 65 -1.99 -18.20 -2.00
C LEU A 65 -0.59 -17.56 -1.95
N GLU A 66 -0.23 -16.74 -2.93
CA GLU A 66 1.05 -16.00 -2.91
C GLU A 66 1.13 -15.02 -1.74
N VAL A 67 0.03 -14.33 -1.43
CA VAL A 67 -0.06 -13.42 -0.28
C VAL A 67 0.10 -14.21 1.03
N LYS A 68 -0.61 -15.34 1.16
CA LYS A 68 -0.60 -16.18 2.37
C LYS A 68 0.77 -16.80 2.64
N ASN A 69 1.55 -17.04 1.59
CA ASN A 69 2.88 -17.61 1.66
C ASN A 69 4.00 -16.54 1.69
N ASP A 70 3.66 -15.25 1.75
CA ASP A 70 4.65 -14.19 1.80
C ASP A 70 5.28 -14.10 3.21
N PRO A 71 6.60 -14.34 3.37
CA PRO A 71 7.25 -14.32 4.68
C PRO A 71 7.33 -12.92 5.30
N GLY A 72 7.21 -11.87 4.49
CA GLY A 72 7.13 -10.49 4.94
C GLY A 72 5.75 -10.09 5.49
N ILE A 73 4.74 -10.98 5.40
CA ILE A 73 3.40 -10.76 5.94
C ILE A 73 3.24 -11.57 7.22
N GLN A 74 3.43 -10.91 8.35
CA GLN A 74 3.19 -11.49 9.67
C GLN A 74 1.90 -10.92 10.23
N ILE A 75 0.85 -11.74 10.20
CA ILE A 75 -0.47 -11.37 10.72
C ILE A 75 -0.53 -11.76 12.19
N PRO A 76 -0.56 -10.79 13.13
CA PRO A 76 -0.73 -11.08 14.55
C PRO A 76 -2.13 -11.65 14.78
N ILE A 77 -2.24 -12.67 15.63
CA ILE A 77 -3.51 -13.28 16.04
C ILE A 77 -3.86 -12.76 17.43
N SER A 78 -5.02 -12.13 17.57
CA SER A 78 -5.53 -11.66 18.86
C SER A 78 -6.40 -12.72 19.54
N SER A 79 -6.67 -12.54 20.83
CA SER A 79 -7.68 -13.31 21.57
C SER A 79 -9.05 -13.28 20.88
N ASP A 80 -9.42 -12.12 20.36
CA ASP A 80 -10.72 -11.88 19.75
C ASP A 80 -10.87 -12.68 18.44
N ASP A 81 -9.78 -12.84 17.68
CA ASP A 81 -9.75 -13.67 16.48
C ASP A 81 -10.04 -15.15 16.82
N ILE A 82 -9.47 -15.65 17.92
CA ILE A 82 -9.66 -17.01 18.41
C ILE A 82 -11.09 -17.20 18.90
N GLU A 83 -11.63 -16.24 19.65
CA GLU A 83 -13.00 -16.29 20.17
C GLU A 83 -14.04 -16.25 19.03
N ALA A 84 -13.79 -15.45 17.99
CA ALA A 84 -14.64 -15.40 16.80
C ALA A 84 -14.73 -16.76 16.08
N VAL A 85 -13.62 -17.51 16.03
CA VAL A 85 -13.63 -18.89 15.51
C VAL A 85 -14.38 -19.81 16.45
N ARG A 86 -14.12 -19.75 17.77
CA ARG A 86 -14.76 -20.59 18.77
C ARG A 86 -16.29 -20.47 18.73
N LYS A 87 -16.81 -19.25 18.58
CA LYS A 87 -18.26 -18.97 18.43
C LYS A 87 -18.85 -19.53 17.13
N GLY A 88 -18.05 -19.59 16.05
CA GLY A 88 -18.48 -20.10 14.75
C GLY A 88 -18.40 -21.62 14.61
N THR A 89 -17.61 -22.29 15.46
CA THR A 89 -17.45 -23.75 15.44
C THR A 89 -18.47 -24.46 16.31
N LYS A 90 -19.08 -25.54 15.81
CA LYS A 90 -19.93 -26.43 16.61
C LYS A 90 -19.08 -27.54 17.23
N GLY A 91 -19.09 -27.64 18.56
CA GLY A 91 -18.43 -28.71 19.32
C GLY A 91 -17.07 -28.33 19.94
N PRO A 92 -16.47 -29.21 20.75
CA PRO A 92 -15.19 -28.95 21.42
C PRO A 92 -14.04 -29.01 20.41
N VAL A 93 -13.42 -27.86 20.15
CA VAL A 93 -12.22 -27.74 19.31
C VAL A 93 -11.02 -27.47 20.22
N PRO A 94 -9.93 -28.24 20.13
CA PRO A 94 -8.70 -27.97 20.87
C PRO A 94 -8.16 -26.57 20.59
N GLU A 95 -7.54 -25.94 21.61
CA GLU A 95 -7.05 -24.56 21.52
C GLU A 95 -6.05 -24.35 20.38
N ASP A 96 -5.11 -25.29 20.20
CA ASP A 96 -4.13 -25.25 19.12
C ASP A 96 -4.78 -25.20 17.73
N ARG A 97 -5.92 -25.90 17.55
CA ARG A 97 -6.68 -25.87 16.30
C ARG A 97 -7.41 -24.55 16.12
N LEU A 98 -7.94 -23.95 17.18
CA LEU A 98 -8.58 -22.63 17.11
C LEU A 98 -7.60 -21.55 16.63
N ILE A 99 -6.35 -21.58 17.12
CA ILE A 99 -5.30 -20.64 16.68
C ILE A 99 -5.01 -20.80 15.18
N VAL A 100 -4.85 -22.04 14.70
CA VAL A 100 -4.61 -22.32 13.27
C VAL A 100 -5.79 -21.86 12.41
N MET A 101 -7.03 -22.11 12.86
CA MET A 101 -8.23 -21.70 12.16
C MET A 101 -8.38 -20.18 12.12
N ALA A 102 -8.11 -19.48 13.23
CA ALA A 102 -8.12 -18.02 13.31
C ALA A 102 -7.09 -17.42 12.37
N ARG A 103 -5.86 -17.96 12.37
CA ARG A 103 -4.81 -17.56 11.44
C ARG A 103 -5.19 -17.79 9.99
N SER A 104 -5.73 -18.96 9.65
CA SER A 104 -6.15 -19.28 8.30
C SER A 104 -7.24 -18.33 7.78
N ARG A 105 -8.23 -18.02 8.63
CA ARG A 105 -9.32 -17.09 8.31
C ARG A 105 -8.79 -15.68 8.07
N LYS A 106 -8.08 -15.12 9.05
CA LYS A 106 -7.54 -13.76 8.99
C LYS A 106 -6.56 -13.58 7.82
N SER A 107 -5.74 -14.59 7.56
CA SER A 107 -4.82 -14.59 6.42
C SER A 107 -5.54 -14.58 5.07
N SER A 108 -6.69 -15.28 4.96
CA SER A 108 -7.49 -15.28 3.73
C SER A 108 -8.24 -13.96 3.54
N GLU A 109 -8.80 -13.39 4.61
CA GLU A 109 -9.43 -12.06 4.58
C GLU A 109 -8.42 -10.99 4.15
N HIS A 110 -7.23 -11.00 4.76
CA HIS A 110 -6.16 -10.07 4.42
C HIS A 110 -5.66 -10.21 2.97
N ALA A 111 -5.53 -11.44 2.48
CA ALA A 111 -5.14 -11.70 1.09
C ALA A 111 -6.15 -11.11 0.08
N LYS A 112 -7.45 -11.24 0.37
CA LYS A 112 -8.52 -10.63 -0.44
C LYS A 112 -8.43 -9.11 -0.45
N GLU A 113 -8.20 -8.50 0.71
CA GLU A 113 -8.05 -7.05 0.82
C GLU A 113 -6.86 -6.54 -0.02
N LEU A 114 -5.71 -7.21 0.07
CA LEU A 114 -4.51 -6.82 -0.68
C LEU A 114 -4.70 -6.95 -2.19
N LEU A 115 -5.30 -8.05 -2.65
CA LEU A 115 -5.60 -8.23 -4.08
C LEU A 115 -6.64 -7.23 -4.57
N SER A 116 -7.67 -6.96 -3.77
CA SER A 116 -8.67 -5.94 -4.09
C SER A 116 -8.02 -4.56 -4.22
N ALA A 117 -7.14 -4.19 -3.29
CA ALA A 117 -6.41 -2.93 -3.33
C ALA A 117 -5.49 -2.84 -4.56
N GLN A 118 -4.80 -3.94 -4.92
CA GLN A 118 -3.98 -4.02 -6.13
C GLN A 118 -4.83 -3.86 -7.39
N ALA A 119 -5.98 -4.54 -7.48
CA ALA A 119 -6.90 -4.40 -8.61
C ALA A 119 -7.45 -2.97 -8.73
N SER A 120 -7.73 -2.31 -7.61
CA SER A 120 -8.12 -0.89 -7.59
C SER A 120 -7.00 0.02 -8.09
N LEU A 121 -5.74 -0.26 -7.75
CA LEU A 121 -4.59 0.49 -8.26
C LEU A 121 -4.47 0.40 -9.79
N VAL A 122 -4.65 -0.79 -10.38
CA VAL A 122 -4.62 -1.00 -11.85
C VAL A 122 -5.65 -0.11 -12.56
N LYS A 123 -6.84 0.01 -11.98
CA LYS A 123 -7.97 0.77 -12.54
C LYS A 123 -7.98 2.23 -12.09
N SER A 124 -7.04 2.64 -11.24
CA SER A 124 -7.05 3.95 -10.59
C SER A 124 -6.76 5.07 -11.59
N ASN A 125 -7.37 6.23 -11.36
CA ASN A 125 -7.00 7.47 -12.01
C ASN A 125 -6.20 8.32 -11.02
N PHE A 126 -4.90 8.43 -11.26
CA PHE A 126 -4.00 9.17 -10.38
C PHE A 126 -4.45 10.61 -10.12
N ILE A 127 -4.94 11.34 -11.14
CA ILE A 127 -5.36 12.73 -10.98
C ILE A 127 -6.54 12.81 -10.01
N VAL A 128 -7.50 11.91 -10.12
CA VAL A 128 -8.67 11.85 -9.22
C VAL A 128 -8.22 11.56 -7.79
N VAL A 129 -7.37 10.55 -7.60
CA VAL A 129 -6.88 10.16 -6.27
C VAL A 129 -6.04 11.26 -5.63
N ALA A 130 -5.17 11.93 -6.41
CA ALA A 130 -4.35 13.03 -5.91
C ALA A 130 -5.18 14.26 -5.52
N ASN A 131 -6.23 14.61 -6.29
CA ASN A 131 -7.13 15.70 -5.88
C ASN A 131 -7.89 15.32 -4.61
N LYS A 132 -8.37 14.07 -4.50
CA LYS A 132 -9.00 13.56 -3.26
C LYS A 132 -8.03 13.71 -2.08
N PHE A 133 -6.81 13.20 -2.20
CA PHE A 133 -5.76 13.30 -1.18
C PHE A 133 -5.53 14.73 -0.69
N LEU A 134 -5.44 15.71 -1.59
CA LEU A 134 -5.21 17.11 -1.23
C LEU A 134 -6.36 17.73 -0.40
N THR A 135 -7.56 17.14 -0.47
CA THR A 135 -8.74 17.57 0.29
C THR A 135 -9.07 16.66 1.48
N THR A 136 -8.33 15.57 1.67
CA THR A 136 -8.55 14.59 2.73
C THR A 136 -7.49 14.75 3.83
N PRO A 137 -7.85 14.61 5.12
CA PRO A 137 -6.87 14.52 6.20
C PRO A 137 -5.81 13.45 5.92
N VAL A 138 -4.55 13.74 6.25
CA VAL A 138 -3.44 12.82 5.93
C VAL A 138 -3.57 11.51 6.70
N GLU A 139 -4.20 11.55 7.88
CA GLU A 139 -4.55 10.41 8.73
C GLU A 139 -5.47 9.43 8.00
N GLU A 140 -6.54 9.94 7.39
CA GLU A 140 -7.50 9.10 6.64
C GLU A 140 -6.82 8.46 5.42
N SER A 141 -5.97 9.23 4.75
CA SER A 141 -5.22 8.73 3.59
C SER A 141 -4.21 7.65 3.97
N LEU A 142 -3.63 7.73 5.18
CA LEU A 142 -2.71 6.73 5.72
C LEU A 142 -3.41 5.43 6.15
N GLU A 143 -4.59 5.53 6.74
CA GLU A 143 -5.37 4.35 7.19
C GLU A 143 -6.17 3.71 6.04
N SER A 144 -6.39 4.43 4.92
CA SER A 144 -7.13 3.94 3.74
C SER A 144 -6.66 2.59 3.21
N ASN A 145 -7.55 1.85 2.53
CA ASN A 145 -7.22 0.66 1.76
C ASN A 145 -6.73 0.97 0.33
N ASP A 146 -6.76 2.25 -0.08
CA ASP A 146 -6.25 2.68 -1.37
C ASP A 146 -4.72 2.84 -1.34
N ILE A 147 -4.02 2.06 -2.18
CA ILE A 147 -2.56 2.06 -2.26
C ILE A 147 -2.00 3.44 -2.62
N LEU A 148 -2.62 4.18 -3.55
CA LEU A 148 -2.13 5.50 -3.94
C LEU A 148 -2.33 6.52 -2.82
N LEU A 149 -3.46 6.49 -2.10
CA LEU A 149 -3.65 7.37 -0.94
C LEU A 149 -2.61 7.10 0.15
N ASN A 150 -2.32 5.83 0.43
CA ASN A 150 -1.29 5.47 1.40
C ASN A 150 0.09 5.97 0.96
N ILE A 151 0.45 5.77 -0.31
CA ILE A 151 1.74 6.23 -0.85
C ILE A 151 1.86 7.74 -0.78
N LEU A 152 0.84 8.48 -1.21
CA LEU A 152 0.79 9.94 -1.14
C LEU A 152 0.95 10.42 0.31
N ALA A 153 0.28 9.78 1.27
CA ALA A 153 0.43 10.11 2.69
C ALA A 153 1.85 9.82 3.21
N LEU A 154 2.48 8.70 2.83
CA LEU A 154 3.82 8.32 3.28
C LEU A 154 4.91 9.28 2.79
N VAL A 155 4.77 9.80 1.57
CA VAL A 155 5.74 10.77 1.03
C VAL A 155 5.47 12.21 1.49
N ASP A 156 4.35 12.46 2.15
CA ASP A 156 3.95 13.78 2.62
C ASP A 156 4.72 14.21 3.87
N ARG A 157 5.18 15.47 3.88
CA ARG A 157 5.91 16.09 4.99
C ARG A 157 5.07 16.25 6.25
N ARG A 158 3.74 16.28 6.14
CA ARG A 158 2.79 16.29 7.28
C ARG A 158 2.92 15.01 8.12
N VAL A 159 3.39 13.91 7.52
CA VAL A 159 3.74 12.69 8.26
C VAL A 159 5.18 12.78 8.76
N GLY A 160 5.31 13.19 10.03
CA GLY A 160 6.59 13.38 10.70
C GLY A 160 7.36 12.08 10.97
N LYS A 161 8.68 12.19 11.14
CA LYS A 161 9.61 11.05 11.34
C LYS A 161 9.21 10.14 12.51
N LYS A 162 8.83 10.72 13.67
CA LYS A 162 8.39 9.95 14.84
C LYS A 162 7.17 9.08 14.52
N ARG A 163 6.24 9.61 13.73
CA ARG A 163 5.03 8.88 13.31
C ARG A 163 5.38 7.73 12.36
N ILE A 164 6.28 7.96 11.40
CA ILE A 164 6.81 6.90 10.51
C ILE A 164 7.45 5.77 11.33
N LEU A 165 8.24 6.08 12.36
CA LEU A 165 8.87 5.04 13.19
C LEU A 165 7.85 4.21 13.99
N ASN A 166 6.75 4.83 14.43
CA ASN A 166 5.74 4.17 15.26
C ASN A 166 4.70 3.34 14.48
N MET A 167 4.75 3.31 13.14
CA MET A 167 3.76 2.60 12.31
C MET A 167 4.29 1.31 11.69
N SER A 168 5.45 0.81 12.14
CA SER A 168 6.12 -0.37 11.57
C SER A 168 5.18 -1.57 11.43
N GLU A 169 4.49 -1.94 12.52
CA GLU A 169 3.55 -3.07 12.55
C GLU A 169 2.42 -2.91 11.53
N LYS A 170 1.80 -1.73 11.48
CA LYS A 170 0.73 -1.44 10.50
C LYS A 170 1.24 -1.53 9.07
N MET A 171 2.44 -1.01 8.81
CA MET A 171 3.00 -0.98 7.46
C MET A 171 3.38 -2.39 6.97
N MET A 172 3.80 -3.29 7.86
CA MET A 172 4.06 -4.70 7.51
C MET A 172 2.81 -5.45 7.05
N LEU A 173 1.62 -4.96 7.36
CA LEU A 173 0.36 -5.52 6.84
C LEU A 173 -0.06 -4.87 5.52
N LYS A 174 0.40 -3.67 5.17
CA LYS A 174 0.00 -3.00 3.92
C LYS A 174 0.62 -3.68 2.69
N HIS A 175 0.13 -3.37 1.50
CA HIS A 175 0.65 -3.91 0.24
C HIS A 175 2.17 -3.66 0.08
N PRO A 176 2.96 -4.55 -0.54
CA PRO A 176 4.40 -4.36 -0.76
C PRO A 176 4.78 -3.00 -1.37
N ALA A 177 3.93 -2.47 -2.26
CA ALA A 177 4.10 -1.13 -2.80
C ALA A 177 4.08 -0.04 -1.71
N VAL A 178 3.15 -0.13 -0.75
CA VAL A 178 3.08 0.80 0.39
C VAL A 178 4.30 0.62 1.30
N ARG A 179 4.73 -0.62 1.55
CA ARG A 179 5.95 -0.93 2.32
C ARG A 179 7.21 -0.35 1.69
N TYR A 180 7.32 -0.40 0.37
CA TYR A 180 8.44 0.22 -0.36
C TYR A 180 8.55 1.70 -0.02
N PHE A 181 7.44 2.45 -0.11
CA PHE A 181 7.44 3.88 0.19
C PHE A 181 7.65 4.18 1.68
N TYR A 182 7.18 3.28 2.54
CA TYR A 182 7.45 3.36 3.97
C TYR A 182 8.96 3.24 4.26
N GLU A 183 9.63 2.24 3.68
CA GLU A 183 11.09 2.06 3.84
C GLU A 183 11.88 3.20 3.18
N LEU A 184 11.46 3.63 1.98
CA LEU A 184 12.00 4.83 1.32
C LEU A 184 11.97 6.05 2.26
N ARG A 185 10.85 6.24 2.97
CA ARG A 185 10.66 7.34 3.91
C ARG A 185 11.53 7.21 5.17
N ARG A 186 11.87 6.00 5.58
CA ARG A 186 12.80 5.72 6.69
C ARG A 186 14.27 5.94 6.31
N GLY A 187 14.56 6.13 5.03
CA GLY A 187 15.92 6.18 4.50
C GLY A 187 16.47 4.79 4.15
N GLY A 188 15.61 3.77 4.09
CA GLY A 188 15.92 2.51 3.43
C GLY A 188 15.67 2.61 1.93
N VAL A 189 16.25 1.66 1.18
CA VAL A 189 16.23 1.53 -0.30
C VAL A 189 17.16 2.48 -1.04
#